data_AF-A0A823A367-F1
#
_entry.id   AF-A0A823A367-F1
#
_cell.length_a   1.000
_cell.length_b   1.000
_cell.length_c   1.000
_cell.angle_alpha   90.00
_cell.angle_beta   90.00
_cell.angle_gamma   90.00
#
_symmetry.space_group_name_H-M   'P 1'
#
loop_
_entity.id
_entity.type
_entity.pdbx_description
1 polymer ?
#
loop_
_entity_poly.entity_id
_entity_poly.type
_entity_poly.pdbx_seq_one_letter_code
_entity_poly.pdbx_strand_id
1 'polypeptide(L)'
;MDDNEEVTNEFNEVKLWWSSNNRSTATQNFSFYYPLAASERLFYKLTFHGCHRDLITLSYLNHILDHDKAVCFQNRQHKLLTKNPNSNWHGYKRTVWSDVVFKHPVTFNTQAMNPVKKEEIINDLLAFSRGRGEEKDPLPKHAKEEAKEKDNSYALWASEFHRWTVVCPW
;
A
#
# COMPACT_ATOMS: atom_id res chain seq x y z
N MET A 1 -8.25 23.33 -12.29
CA MET A 1 -7.39 24.01 -13.26
C MET A 1 -8.09 23.88 -14.58
N ASP A 2 -9.00 24.80 -14.82
CA ASP A 2 -9.59 25.00 -16.15
C ASP A 2 -8.51 25.53 -17.11
N ASP A 3 -8.75 25.51 -18.41
CA ASP A 3 -7.76 25.97 -19.39
C ASP A 3 -7.46 27.47 -19.19
N ASN A 4 -6.17 27.80 -19.03
CA ASN A 4 -5.65 29.14 -18.76
C ASN A 4 -6.00 29.73 -17.37
N GLU A 5 -6.43 28.90 -16.42
CA GLU A 5 -6.55 29.33 -15.02
C GLU A 5 -5.15 29.58 -14.43
N GLU A 6 -4.92 30.79 -13.91
CA GLU A 6 -3.64 31.18 -13.30
C GLU A 6 -3.74 31.15 -11.77
N VAL A 7 -2.87 30.36 -11.13
CA VAL A 7 -2.78 30.25 -9.67
C VAL A 7 -1.50 30.89 -9.19
N THR A 8 -1.64 31.84 -8.27
CA THR A 8 -0.51 32.51 -7.62
C THR A 8 -0.06 31.70 -6.40
N ASN A 9 1.25 31.48 -6.28
CA ASN A 9 1.87 30.84 -5.13
C ASN A 9 3.00 31.73 -4.57
N GLU A 10 3.32 31.54 -3.30
CA GLU A 10 4.40 32.24 -2.62
C GLU A 10 5.38 31.25 -2.01
N PHE A 11 6.66 31.38 -2.34
CA PHE A 11 7.73 30.52 -1.83
C PHE A 11 8.94 31.37 -1.44
N ASN A 12 9.31 31.35 -0.16
CA ASN A 12 10.37 32.18 0.41
C ASN A 12 10.26 33.66 -0.04
N GLU A 13 9.06 34.25 0.10
CA GLU A 13 8.72 35.63 -0.28
C GLU A 13 8.78 35.92 -1.79
N VAL A 14 9.01 34.90 -2.63
CA VAL A 14 8.97 35.01 -4.08
C VAL A 14 7.57 34.64 -4.60
N LYS A 15 6.97 35.55 -5.36
CA LYS A 15 5.71 35.29 -6.07
C LYS A 15 5.96 34.47 -7.33
N LEU A 16 5.16 33.41 -7.48
CA LEU A 16 5.18 32.47 -8.60
C LEU A 16 3.78 32.38 -9.19
N TRP A 17 3.69 32.24 -10.50
CA TRP A 17 2.40 32.00 -11.15
C TRP A 17 2.42 30.71 -11.96
N TRP A 18 1.41 29.88 -11.76
CA TRP A 18 1.18 28.64 -12.47
C TRP A 18 0.00 28.77 -13.39
N SER A 19 0.16 28.38 -14.65
CA SER A 19 -0.95 28.28 -15.61
C SER A 19 -0.96 26.91 -16.28
N SER A 20 -2.13 26.27 -16.36
CA SER A 20 -2.37 25.11 -17.22
C SER A 20 -2.52 25.57 -18.66
N ASN A 21 -1.85 24.89 -19.59
CA ASN A 21 -2.00 25.15 -21.01
C ASN A 21 -2.13 23.82 -21.77
N ASN A 22 -3.04 23.80 -22.74
CA ASN A 22 -3.27 22.67 -23.60
C ASN A 22 -2.65 22.93 -24.97
N ARG A 23 -1.67 22.13 -25.37
CA ARG A 23 -1.23 22.13 -26.77
C ARG A 23 -2.09 21.16 -27.54
N SER A 24 -3.13 21.66 -28.20
CA SER A 24 -3.81 20.90 -29.25
C SER A 24 -2.83 20.74 -30.42
N THR A 25 -2.12 19.62 -30.50
CA THR A 25 -1.44 19.28 -31.75
C THR A 25 -2.53 18.85 -32.72
N ALA A 26 -3.03 19.79 -33.53
CA ALA A 26 -3.80 19.48 -34.72
C ALA A 26 -2.85 18.81 -35.72
N THR A 27 -2.48 17.55 -35.48
CA THR A 27 -1.82 16.74 -36.48
C THR A 27 -2.87 16.46 -37.54
N GLN A 28 -2.84 17.23 -38.63
CA GLN A 28 -3.55 16.96 -39.88
C GLN A 28 -3.00 15.65 -40.48
N ASN A 29 -3.30 14.51 -39.85
CA ASN A 29 -2.98 13.20 -40.40
C ASN A 29 -4.12 12.81 -41.34
N PHE A 30 -3.86 12.91 -42.65
CA PHE A 30 -4.72 12.44 -43.73
C PHE A 30 -4.75 10.91 -43.79
N SER A 31 -5.19 10.24 -42.73
CA SER A 31 -5.53 8.82 -42.77
C SER A 31 -7.05 8.69 -42.82
N PHE A 32 -7.57 8.34 -43.99
CA PHE A 32 -9.00 8.10 -44.24
C PHE A 32 -9.61 6.97 -43.40
N TYR A 33 -8.80 6.21 -42.68
CA TYR A 33 -9.26 5.06 -41.91
C TYR A 33 -9.31 5.27 -40.39
N TYR A 34 -8.61 6.28 -39.84
CA TYR A 34 -8.59 6.51 -38.40
C TYR A 34 -8.23 7.97 -38.05
N PRO A 35 -9.16 8.78 -37.49
CA PRO A 35 -8.75 9.98 -36.79
C PRO A 35 -8.02 9.56 -35.51
N LEU A 36 -6.70 9.70 -35.51
CA LEU A 36 -5.89 9.60 -34.30
C LEU A 36 -6.36 10.73 -33.39
N ALA A 37 -7.20 10.41 -32.39
CA ALA A 37 -7.71 11.38 -31.43
C ALA A 37 -6.55 12.26 -30.97
N ALA A 38 -6.67 13.56 -31.26
CA ALA A 38 -5.66 14.55 -30.91
C ALA A 38 -5.35 14.38 -29.43
N SER A 39 -4.15 13.89 -29.11
CA SER A 39 -3.74 13.81 -27.71
C SER A 39 -3.47 15.23 -27.25
N GLU A 40 -4.44 15.82 -26.58
CA GLU A 40 -4.28 17.08 -25.85
C GLU A 40 -3.13 16.90 -24.86
N ARG A 41 -1.96 17.49 -25.19
CA ARG A 41 -0.82 17.47 -24.30
C ARG A 41 -0.97 18.64 -23.36
N LEU A 42 -1.51 18.37 -22.18
CA LEU A 42 -1.56 19.31 -21.06
C LEU A 42 -0.14 19.52 -20.54
N PHE A 43 0.29 20.77 -20.45
CA PHE A 43 1.54 21.15 -19.81
C PHE A 43 1.29 22.31 -18.86
N TYR A 44 2.04 22.31 -17.76
CA TYR A 44 2.01 23.41 -16.80
C TYR A 44 3.14 24.38 -17.10
N LYS A 45 2.84 25.67 -17.05
CA LYS A 45 3.80 26.75 -17.22
C LYS A 45 3.95 27.48 -15.89
N LEU A 46 5.19 27.63 -15.46
CA LEU A 46 5.57 28.41 -14.29
C LEU A 46 6.23 29.71 -14.75
N THR A 47 5.74 30.85 -14.30
CA THR A 47 6.33 32.17 -14.53
C THR A 47 6.82 32.78 -13.22
N PHE A 48 7.96 33.47 -13.29
CA PHE A 48 8.63 34.09 -12.15
C PHE A 48 9.63 35.14 -12.61
N HIS A 49 10.10 35.97 -11.69
CA HIS A 49 11.10 36.98 -11.98
C HIS A 49 12.51 36.36 -12.12
N GLY A 50 13.24 36.71 -13.17
CA GLY A 50 14.50 36.06 -13.54
C GLY A 50 15.61 36.09 -12.48
N CYS A 51 15.60 37.06 -11.56
CA CYS A 51 16.58 37.11 -10.46
C CYS A 51 16.48 35.92 -9.48
N HIS A 52 15.34 35.23 -9.43
CA HIS A 52 15.11 34.08 -8.54
C HIS A 52 15.31 32.73 -9.23
N ARG A 53 15.92 32.70 -10.42
CA ARG A 53 16.10 31.48 -11.22
C ARG A 53 16.79 30.35 -10.44
N ASP A 54 17.86 30.65 -9.73
CA ASP A 54 18.65 29.62 -9.02
C ASP A 54 17.86 29.04 -7.83
N LEU A 55 17.18 29.91 -7.07
CA LEU A 55 16.32 29.51 -5.95
C LEU A 55 15.19 28.60 -6.43
N ILE A 56 14.55 28.95 -7.54
CA ILE A 56 13.39 28.20 -8.06
C ILE A 56 13.84 26.85 -8.62
N THR A 57 14.93 26.83 -9.39
CA THR A 57 15.43 25.61 -10.02
C THR A 57 15.95 24.61 -8.99
N LEU A 58 16.66 25.08 -7.96
CA LEU A 58 17.32 24.21 -6.98
C LEU A 58 16.45 23.86 -5.76
N SER A 59 15.56 24.76 -5.32
CA SER A 59 14.78 24.56 -4.09
C SER A 59 13.31 24.33 -4.38
N TYR A 60 12.65 25.24 -5.10
CA TYR A 60 11.20 25.19 -5.28
C TYR A 60 10.73 23.94 -6.04
N LEU A 61 11.38 23.62 -7.17
CA LEU A 61 11.02 22.44 -7.96
C LEU A 61 11.23 21.13 -7.19
N ASN A 62 12.33 21.03 -6.45
CA ASN A 62 12.61 19.85 -5.61
C ASN A 62 11.57 19.72 -4.50
N HIS A 63 11.22 20.82 -3.84
CA HIS A 63 10.15 20.84 -2.83
C HIS A 63 8.81 20.35 -3.40
N ILE A 64 8.42 20.79 -4.60
CA ILE A 64 7.19 20.30 -5.26
C ILE A 64 7.28 18.81 -5.54
N LEU A 65 8.40 18.33 -6.06
CA LEU A 65 8.56 16.90 -6.36
C LEU A 65 8.48 16.04 -5.11
N ASP A 66 9.07 16.49 -4.00
CA ASP A 66 9.01 15.74 -2.74
C ASP A 66 7.62 15.81 -2.11
N HIS A 67 6.95 16.96 -2.20
CA HIS A 67 5.55 17.09 -1.80
C HIS A 67 4.64 16.20 -2.65
N ASP A 68 4.82 16.16 -3.96
CA ASP A 68 4.05 15.30 -4.87
C ASP A 68 4.30 13.83 -4.55
N LYS A 69 5.54 13.40 -4.32
CA LYS A 69 5.84 12.04 -3.86
C LYS A 69 5.11 11.72 -2.55
N ALA A 70 5.10 12.64 -1.59
CA ALA A 70 4.41 12.44 -0.32
C ALA A 70 2.88 12.34 -0.51
N VAL A 71 2.29 13.20 -1.33
CA VAL A 71 0.86 13.15 -1.68
C VAL A 71 0.54 11.86 -2.43
N CYS A 72 1.37 11.46 -3.39
CA CYS A 72 1.20 10.24 -4.17
C CYS A 72 1.32 8.99 -3.29
N PHE A 73 2.22 9.01 -2.30
CA PHE A 73 2.33 7.96 -1.29
C PHE A 73 1.10 7.89 -0.38
N GLN A 74 0.60 9.03 0.12
CA GLN A 74 -0.60 9.09 0.97
C GLN A 74 -1.87 8.69 0.20
N ASN A 75 -2.00 9.14 -1.04
CA ASN A 75 -3.12 8.85 -1.93
C ASN A 75 -2.95 7.55 -2.70
N ARG A 76 -1.93 6.75 -2.40
CA ARG A 76 -1.70 5.45 -3.04
C ARG A 76 -2.84 4.51 -2.68
N GLN A 77 -3.86 4.49 -3.52
CA GLN A 77 -4.96 3.56 -3.42
C GLN A 77 -4.58 2.23 -4.05
N HIS A 78 -4.96 1.15 -3.38
CA HIS A 78 -4.87 -0.18 -3.97
C HIS A 78 -5.88 -0.26 -5.11
N LYS A 79 -5.42 -0.59 -6.31
CA LYS A 79 -6.27 -0.77 -7.49
C LYS A 79 -6.26 -2.24 -7.87
N LEU A 80 -7.44 -2.83 -8.03
CA LEU A 80 -7.58 -4.15 -8.63
C LEU A 80 -7.68 -3.98 -10.14
N LEU A 81 -6.83 -4.72 -10.85
CA LEU A 81 -6.90 -4.81 -12.31
C LEU A 81 -7.81 -5.99 -12.66
N THR A 82 -8.97 -5.69 -13.24
CA THR A 82 -9.92 -6.70 -13.70
C THR A 82 -9.89 -6.74 -15.23
N LYS A 83 -9.82 -7.94 -15.80
CA LYS A 83 -10.00 -8.12 -17.24
C LYS A 83 -11.47 -7.89 -17.56
N ASN A 84 -11.80 -6.81 -18.25
CA ASN A 84 -13.17 -6.54 -18.65
C ASN A 84 -13.47 -7.29 -19.97
N PRO A 85 -14.35 -8.29 -20.01
CA PRO A 85 -14.72 -8.96 -21.26
C PRO A 85 -15.64 -8.10 -22.15
N ASN A 86 -16.34 -7.08 -21.59
CA ASN A 86 -17.48 -6.41 -22.20
C ASN A 86 -17.18 -5.02 -22.79
N SER A 87 -16.09 -4.87 -23.55
CA SER A 87 -15.90 -3.65 -24.35
C SER A 87 -15.36 -4.01 -25.71
N ASN A 88 -16.24 -3.96 -26.72
CA ASN A 88 -15.93 -3.68 -28.13
C ASN A 88 -14.42 -3.70 -28.46
N TRP A 89 -13.88 -4.90 -28.63
CA TRP A 89 -12.45 -5.18 -28.84
C TRP A 89 -11.94 -4.73 -30.22
N HIS A 90 -12.83 -4.10 -31.01
CA HIS A 90 -12.57 -3.54 -32.32
C HIS A 90 -12.05 -2.09 -32.17
N GLY A 91 -10.73 -1.93 -32.13
CA GLY A 91 -10.08 -0.61 -32.13
C GLY A 91 -8.65 -0.63 -31.61
N TYR A 92 -7.86 0.33 -32.06
CA TYR A 92 -6.43 0.48 -31.73
C TYR A 92 -6.15 0.90 -30.27
N LYS A 93 -7.18 1.28 -29.50
CA LYS A 93 -7.08 1.59 -28.06
C LYS A 93 -7.59 0.41 -27.22
N ARG A 94 -6.79 -0.65 -27.15
CA ARG A 94 -7.13 -1.92 -26.50
C ARG A 94 -6.49 -2.03 -25.12
N THR A 95 -7.03 -1.38 -24.11
CA THR A 95 -6.64 -1.68 -22.72
C THR A 95 -7.58 -2.76 -22.18
N VAL A 96 -7.10 -4.00 -22.17
CA VAL A 96 -7.82 -5.20 -21.70
C VAL A 96 -8.17 -5.15 -20.20
N TRP A 97 -7.40 -4.34 -19.47
CA TRP A 97 -7.47 -4.20 -18.03
C TRP A 97 -8.22 -2.92 -17.66
N SER A 98 -9.29 -3.06 -16.89
CA SER A 98 -9.94 -1.95 -16.18
C SER A 98 -9.43 -1.89 -14.76
N ASP A 99 -9.13 -0.68 -14.26
CA ASP A 99 -8.77 -0.47 -12.87
C ASP A 99 -10.02 -0.15 -12.01
N VAL A 100 -10.11 -0.80 -10.85
CA VAL A 100 -11.16 -0.53 -9.86
C VAL A 100 -10.47 -0.21 -8.54
N VAL A 101 -10.85 0.90 -7.92
CA VAL A 101 -10.34 1.29 -6.59
C VAL A 101 -10.81 0.25 -5.57
N PHE A 102 -9.87 -0.43 -4.92
CA PHE A 102 -10.16 -1.41 -3.89
C PHE A 102 -10.42 -0.69 -2.56
N LYS A 103 -11.68 -0.71 -2.12
CA LYS A 103 -12.09 -0.21 -0.81
C LYS A 103 -12.59 -1.39 0.02
N HIS A 104 -11.76 -1.87 0.94
CA HIS A 104 -12.18 -2.90 1.88
C HIS A 104 -12.56 -2.24 3.22
N PRO A 105 -13.83 -2.29 3.64
CA PRO A 105 -14.27 -1.67 4.88
C PRO A 105 -13.84 -2.47 6.13
N VAL A 106 -13.42 -3.73 5.94
CA VAL A 106 -13.04 -4.61 7.05
C VAL A 106 -11.54 -4.45 7.32
N THR A 107 -11.23 -4.11 8.57
CA THR A 107 -9.86 -4.10 9.10
C THR A 107 -9.60 -5.44 9.77
N PHE A 108 -8.34 -5.80 10.03
CA PHE A 108 -8.03 -6.99 10.82
C PHE A 108 -8.76 -6.98 12.17
N ASN A 109 -9.00 -5.80 12.76
CA ASN A 109 -9.76 -5.65 14.00
C ASN A 109 -11.21 -6.13 13.89
N THR A 110 -11.90 -5.82 12.78
CA THR A 110 -13.29 -6.22 12.54
C THR A 110 -13.44 -7.60 11.90
N GLN A 111 -12.35 -8.19 11.42
CA GLN A 111 -12.35 -9.56 10.89
C GLN A 111 -12.43 -10.59 12.02
N ALA A 112 -13.41 -11.49 11.92
CA ALA A 112 -13.57 -12.62 12.84
C ALA A 112 -12.50 -13.68 12.58
N MET A 113 -11.53 -13.78 13.48
CA MET A 113 -10.43 -14.75 13.46
C MET A 113 -10.06 -15.11 14.91
N ASN A 114 -9.38 -16.24 15.12
CA ASN A 114 -8.86 -16.61 16.43
C ASN A 114 -7.90 -15.49 16.94
N PRO A 115 -8.11 -14.95 18.15
CA PRO A 115 -7.36 -13.80 18.66
C PRO A 115 -5.85 -14.05 18.71
N VAL A 116 -5.44 -15.28 19.06
CA VAL A 116 -4.02 -15.61 19.20
C VAL A 116 -3.29 -15.66 17.85
N LYS A 117 -3.99 -16.04 16.77
CA LYS A 117 -3.41 -16.01 15.41
C LYS A 117 -3.44 -14.60 14.82
N LYS A 118 -4.47 -13.82 15.16
CA LYS A 118 -4.64 -12.44 14.72
C LYS A 118 -3.49 -11.55 15.22
N GLU A 119 -3.11 -11.69 16.49
CA GLU A 119 -1.99 -10.94 17.07
C GLU A 119 -0.64 -11.31 16.43
N GLU A 120 -0.42 -12.60 16.14
CA GLU A 120 0.79 -13.05 15.44
C GLU A 120 0.92 -12.40 14.06
N ILE A 121 -0.16 -12.41 13.27
CA ILE A 121 -0.17 -11.82 11.93
C ILE A 121 0.06 -10.31 12.01
N ILE A 122 -0.57 -9.61 12.96
CA ILE A 122 -0.37 -8.15 13.12
C ILE A 122 1.09 -7.84 13.48
N ASN A 123 1.69 -8.60 14.39
CA ASN A 123 3.08 -8.41 14.80
C ASN A 123 4.06 -8.68 13.65
N ASP A 124 3.82 -9.74 12.88
CA ASP A 124 4.59 -10.06 11.68
C ASP A 124 4.50 -8.95 10.62
N LEU A 125 3.29 -8.45 10.35
CA LEU A 125 3.09 -7.31 9.44
C LEU A 125 3.80 -6.03 9.92
N LEU A 126 3.79 -5.76 11.23
CA LEU A 126 4.52 -4.63 11.81
C LEU A 126 6.04 -4.81 11.68
N ALA A 127 6.56 -6.01 11.90
CA ALA A 127 7.98 -6.34 11.70
C ALA A 127 8.38 -6.16 10.23
N PHE A 128 7.58 -6.69 9.30
CA PHE A 128 7.76 -6.54 7.86
C PHE A 128 7.79 -5.06 7.45
N SER A 129 6.85 -4.25 7.94
CA SER A 129 6.78 -2.81 7.63
C SER A 129 8.03 -2.03 8.07
N ARG A 130 8.68 -2.49 9.15
CA ARG A 130 9.88 -1.86 9.72
C ARG A 130 11.18 -2.38 9.08
N GLY A 131 11.09 -3.26 8.08
CA GLY A 131 12.24 -3.80 7.35
C GLY A 131 13.17 -4.68 8.20
N ARG A 132 12.71 -5.15 9.37
CA ARG A 132 13.44 -6.06 10.24
C ARG A 132 12.76 -7.41 10.18
N GLY A 133 13.24 -8.28 9.29
CA GLY A 133 12.92 -9.70 9.32
C GLY A 133 13.55 -10.32 10.55
N GLU A 134 12.89 -10.20 11.70
CA GLU A 134 13.23 -11.03 12.85
C GLU A 134 12.54 -12.38 12.65
N GLU A 135 13.30 -13.34 12.13
CA GLU A 135 12.97 -14.75 12.22
C GLU A 135 12.90 -15.12 13.71
N LYS A 136 11.68 -15.16 14.23
CA LYS A 136 11.40 -15.82 15.49
C LYS A 136 10.60 -17.06 15.17
N ASP A 137 11.28 -18.19 15.24
CA ASP A 137 10.65 -19.51 15.29
C ASP A 137 9.46 -19.46 16.26
N PRO A 138 8.23 -19.80 15.83
CA PRO A 138 7.10 -19.80 16.73
C PRO A 138 7.35 -20.89 17.77
N LEU A 139 7.58 -20.49 19.03
CA LEU A 139 7.53 -21.43 20.15
C LEU A 139 6.16 -22.12 20.13
N PRO A 140 6.11 -23.46 20.10
CA PRO A 140 4.87 -24.19 19.88
C PRO A 140 3.90 -23.91 21.04
N LYS A 141 2.74 -23.33 20.69
CA LYS A 141 1.65 -23.01 21.62
C LYS A 141 1.11 -24.22 22.39
N HIS A 142 1.38 -25.45 21.91
CA HIS A 142 1.05 -26.69 22.61
C HIS A 142 1.87 -26.92 23.90
N ALA A 143 3.00 -26.24 24.09
CA ALA A 143 3.81 -26.42 25.30
C ALA A 143 3.16 -25.84 26.57
N LYS A 144 2.20 -24.90 26.45
CA LYS A 144 1.53 -24.29 27.61
C LYS A 144 0.31 -25.08 28.10
N GLU A 145 -0.27 -25.93 27.26
CA GLU A 145 -1.34 -26.86 27.67
C GLU A 145 -0.76 -28.18 28.21
N GLU A 146 0.33 -28.69 27.59
CA GLU A 146 1.01 -29.90 28.10
C GLU A 146 1.63 -29.73 29.49
N ALA A 147 2.03 -28.52 29.88
CA ALA A 147 2.54 -28.25 31.22
C ALA A 147 1.43 -28.35 32.29
N LYS A 148 0.18 -28.01 31.96
CA LYS A 148 -0.95 -28.14 32.90
C LYS A 148 -1.47 -29.57 33.02
N GLU A 149 -1.33 -30.38 31.98
CA GLU A 149 -1.74 -31.78 32.00
C GLU A 149 -0.72 -32.69 32.71
N LYS A 150 0.58 -32.37 32.60
CA LYS A 150 1.63 -33.09 33.33
C LYS A 150 1.58 -32.84 34.84
N ASP A 151 1.26 -31.63 35.29
CA ASP A 151 1.11 -31.34 36.72
C ASP A 151 -0.08 -32.07 37.37
N ASN A 152 -1.15 -32.37 36.61
CA ASN A 152 -2.30 -33.13 37.11
C ASN A 152 -2.06 -34.66 37.11
N SER A 153 -1.14 -35.16 36.27
CA SER A 153 -0.76 -36.57 36.22
C SER A 153 0.05 -37.02 37.43
N TYR A 154 0.94 -36.17 37.96
CA TYR A 154 1.73 -36.49 39.17
C TYR A 154 0.90 -36.47 40.46
N ALA A 155 -0.25 -35.78 40.48
CA ALA A 155 -1.16 -35.75 41.63
C ALA A 155 -1.97 -37.05 41.80
N LEU A 156 -2.26 -37.77 40.72
CA LEU A 156 -3.06 -39.01 40.74
C LEU A 156 -2.21 -40.27 41.00
N TRP A 157 -0.92 -40.25 40.69
CA TRP A 157 -0.02 -41.37 40.99
C TRP A 157 0.43 -41.42 42.47
N ALA A 158 0.32 -40.32 43.21
CA ALA A 158 0.71 -40.26 44.62
C ALA A 158 -0.32 -40.92 45.57
N SER A 159 -1.54 -41.22 45.12
CA SER A 159 -2.59 -41.84 45.93
C SER A 159 -2.65 -43.38 45.85
N GLU A 160 -1.83 -44.03 45.02
CA GLU A 160 -2.01 -45.47 44.71
C GLU A 160 -0.87 -46.40 45.17
N PHE A 161 0.18 -45.89 45.82
CA PHE A 161 1.29 -46.72 46.33
C PHE A 161 1.33 -46.81 47.87
N HIS A 162 0.31 -47.45 48.47
CA HIS A 162 0.34 -47.95 49.85
C HIS A 162 -0.20 -49.38 49.94
N ARG A 163 0.45 -50.33 49.24
CA ARG A 163 0.43 -51.75 49.65
C ARG A 163 1.40 -52.60 48.83
N TRP A 164 2.56 -52.92 49.40
CA TRP A 164 3.29 -54.13 49.03
C TRP A 164 3.93 -54.75 50.27
N THR A 165 3.39 -55.88 50.71
CA THR A 165 4.05 -56.87 51.56
C THR A 165 5.02 -57.67 50.70
N VAL A 166 6.28 -57.77 51.13
CA VAL A 166 7.30 -58.60 50.46
C VAL A 166 7.43 -59.92 51.23
N VAL A 167 7.28 -61.04 50.53
CA VAL A 167 7.64 -62.39 51.00
C VAL A 167 8.87 -62.84 50.22
N CYS A 168 9.96 -63.11 50.91
CA CYS A 168 11.17 -63.76 50.38
C CYS A 168 10.94 -65.26 50.19
N PRO A 169 11.65 -65.88 49.23
CA PRO A 169 12.47 -67.04 49.62
C PRO A 169 13.85 -67.12 48.93
N TRP A 170 14.82 -67.47 49.79
CA TRP A 170 16.16 -68.10 49.63
C TRP A 170 16.95 -67.93 48.33
#